data_AF-A0A536Z441-F1
#
_entry.id   AF-A0A536Z441-F1
#
_cell.length_a   1.000
_cell.length_b   1.000
_cell.length_c   1.000
_cell.angle_alpha   90.00
_cell.angle_beta   90.00
_cell.angle_gamma   90.00
#
_symmetry.space_group_name_H-M   'P 1'
#
loop_
_entity.id
_entity.type
_entity.pdbx_description
1 polymer ?
#
loop_
_entity_poly.entity_id
_entity_poly.type
_entity_poly.pdbx_seq_one_letter_code
_entity_poly.pdbx_strand_id
1 'polypeptide(L)' 'MSLPRIAIATGDPAGIGPEIALKAALAPQVRKICRPLLVGDRSALEAHADACGLKPDLRCLTRAADAAWNDGALTLVER' A
#
# COMPACT_ATOMS: atom_id res chain seq x y z
N MET A 1 -13.35 8.04 -17.47
CA MET A 1 -12.45 6.86 -17.45
C MET A 1 -12.12 6.52 -16.01
N SER A 2 -12.13 5.25 -15.62
CA SER A 2 -11.69 4.82 -14.28
C SER A 2 -10.17 4.83 -14.20
N LEU A 3 -9.61 5.27 -13.06
CA LEU A 3 -8.16 5.18 -12.83
C LEU A 3 -7.70 3.71 -12.82
N PRO A 4 -6.50 3.41 -13.35
CA PRO A 4 -5.96 2.05 -13.36
C PRO A 4 -5.66 1.56 -11.94
N ARG A 5 -5.81 0.25 -11.72
CA ARG A 5 -5.42 -0.43 -10.47
C ARG A 5 -3.99 -0.92 -10.62
N ILE A 6 -3.10 -0.50 -9.72
CA ILE A 6 -1.66 -0.80 -9.80
C ILE A 6 -1.23 -1.51 -8.52
N ALA A 7 -0.73 -2.73 -8.67
CA ALA A 7 -0.09 -3.45 -7.59
C ALA A 7 1.34 -2.93 -7.39
N ILE A 8 1.71 -2.64 -6.15
CA ILE A 8 3.04 -2.22 -5.73
C ILE A 8 3.59 -3.34 -4.84
N ALA A 9 4.57 -4.08 -5.35
CA ALA A 9 5.28 -5.06 -4.56
C ALA A 9 6.19 -4.35 -3.55
N THR A 10 6.13 -4.76 -2.28
CA THR A 10 6.96 -4.14 -1.22
C THR A 10 8.42 -4.57 -1.29
N GLY A 11 8.72 -5.69 -1.95
CA GLY A 11 10.06 -6.27 -2.00
C GLY A 11 10.47 -6.93 -0.68
N ASP A 12 11.78 -6.96 -0.41
CA ASP A 12 12.37 -7.55 0.79
C ASP A 12 11.97 -6.75 2.06
N PRO A 13 11.34 -7.39 3.06
CA PRO A 13 11.01 -6.78 4.35
C PRO A 13 12.17 -6.08 5.08
N ALA A 14 13.40 -6.59 4.92
CA ALA A 14 14.60 -6.05 5.57
C ALA A 14 15.22 -4.87 4.80
N GLY A 15 14.79 -4.63 3.56
CA GLY A 15 15.23 -3.50 2.75
C GLY A 15 14.39 -2.24 2.96
N ILE A 16 14.61 -1.23 2.11
CA ILE A 16 13.86 0.05 2.12
C ILE A 16 12.54 0.00 1.33
N GLY A 17 12.27 -1.12 0.65
CA GLY A 17 11.11 -1.28 -0.23
C GLY A 17 9.76 -1.01 0.46
N PRO A 18 9.50 -1.55 1.66
CA PRO A 18 8.25 -1.29 2.37
C PRO A 18 8.02 0.20 2.68
N GLU A 19 9.04 0.92 3.14
CA GLU A 19 8.98 2.37 3.37
C GLU A 19 8.62 3.15 2.09
N ILE A 20 9.33 2.86 0.98
CA ILE A 20 9.10 3.55 -0.29
C ILE A 20 7.70 3.23 -0.82
N ALA A 21 7.26 1.98 -0.71
CA ALA A 21 5.93 1.54 -1.13
C ALA A 21 4.82 2.25 -0.35
N LEU A 22 4.97 2.39 0.97
CA LEU A 22 4.05 3.16 1.82
C LEU A 22 3.97 4.61 1.40
N LYS A 23 5.12 5.29 1.30
CA LYS A 23 5.18 6.71 0.91
C LYS A 23 4.57 6.94 -0.48
N ALA A 24 4.87 6.07 -1.44
CA ALA A 24 4.29 6.14 -2.77
C ALA A 24 2.77 5.92 -2.76
N ALA A 25 2.28 4.91 -2.05
CA ALA A 25 0.84 4.59 -2.04
C ALA A 25 -0.01 5.60 -1.25
N LEU A 26 0.59 6.33 -0.30
CA LEU A 26 -0.04 7.44 0.43
C LEU A 26 0.05 8.77 -0.32
N ALA A 27 0.99 8.91 -1.27
CA ALA A 27 1.24 10.18 -1.94
C ALA A 27 0.04 10.68 -2.76
N PRO A 28 -0.41 11.93 -2.57
CA PRO A 28 -1.55 12.48 -3.32
C PRO A 28 -1.37 12.45 -4.84
N GLN A 29 -0.16 12.69 -5.34
CA GLN A 29 0.14 12.66 -6.77
C GLN A 29 -0.01 11.25 -7.38
N VAL A 30 0.30 10.20 -6.60
CA VAL A 30 0.13 8.81 -7.05
C VAL A 30 -1.36 8.45 -7.06
N ARG A 31 -2.09 8.78 -5.97
CA ARG A 31 -3.54 8.53 -5.87
C ARG A 31 -4.39 9.31 -6.88
N LYS A 32 -3.85 10.38 -7.48
CA LYS A 32 -4.47 11.13 -8.59
C LYS A 32 -4.40 10.40 -9.93
N ILE A 33 -3.40 9.54 -10.14
CA ILE A 33 -3.16 8.88 -11.43
C ILE A 33 -3.45 7.37 -11.40
N CYS A 34 -3.53 6.76 -10.22
CA CYS A 34 -3.87 5.35 -10.09
C CYS A 34 -4.60 5.02 -8.78
N ARG A 35 -4.98 3.75 -8.67
CA ARG A 35 -5.53 3.10 -7.49
C ARG A 35 -4.48 2.11 -6.96
N PRO A 36 -3.57 2.56 -6.08
CA PRO A 36 -2.48 1.71 -5.59
C PRO A 36 -3.01 0.64 -4.63
N LEU A 37 -2.40 -0.53 -4.70
CA LEU A 37 -2.61 -1.65 -3.80
C LEU A 37 -1.24 -2.25 -3.46
N LEU A 38 -0.93 -2.43 -2.17
CA LEU A 38 0.31 -3.05 -1.76
C LEU A 38 0.20 -4.58 -1.82
N VAL A 39 1.30 -5.23 -2.18
CA VAL A 39 1.46 -6.68 -2.10
C VAL A 39 2.72 -6.98 -1.32
N GLY A 40 2.58 -7.61 -0.16
CA GLY A 40 3.70 -7.82 0.76
C GLY A 40 3.27 -8.29 2.14
N ASP A 41 4.23 -8.27 3.07
CA ASP A 41 4.02 -8.65 4.47
C ASP A 41 3.50 -7.47 5.30
N ARG A 42 2.46 -7.71 6.10
CA ARG A 42 1.86 -6.69 6.96
C ARG A 42 2.79 -6.24 8.07
N SER A 43 3.44 -7.18 8.76
CA SER A 43 4.29 -6.86 9.91
C SER A 43 5.47 -5.98 9.50
N ALA A 44 6.04 -6.22 8.31
CA ALA A 44 7.06 -5.38 7.71
C ALA A 44 6.52 -3.98 7.43
N LEU A 45 5.36 -3.86 6.78
CA LEU A 45 4.76 -2.56 6.49
C LEU A 45 4.42 -1.76 7.76
N GLU A 46 3.93 -2.41 8.81
CA GLU A 46 3.65 -1.76 10.09
C GLU A 46 4.95 -1.28 10.76
N ALA A 47 5.98 -2.12 10.81
CA ALA A 47 7.29 -1.74 11.36
C ALA A 47 7.91 -0.55 10.61
N HIS A 48 7.86 -0.56 9.27
CA HIS A 48 8.36 0.53 8.45
C HIS A 48 7.50 1.80 8.55
N ALA A 49 6.17 1.66 8.68
CA ALA A 49 5.28 2.79 8.93
C ALA A 49 5.63 3.49 10.24
N ASP A 50 5.79 2.71 11.32
CA ASP A 50 6.17 3.23 12.64
C ASP A 50 7.54 3.92 12.60
N ALA A 51 8.54 3.29 11.99
CA ALA A 51 9.88 3.87 11.83
C ALA A 51 9.87 5.19 11.04
N CYS A 52 8.95 5.34 10.10
CA CYS A 52 8.79 6.55 9.28
C CYS A 52 7.82 7.59 9.85
N GLY A 53 7.19 7.33 11.00
CA GLY A 53 6.13 8.18 11.55
C GLY A 53 4.87 8.26 10.67
N LEU A 54 4.62 7.23 9.85
CA LEU A 54 3.43 7.10 9.02
C LEU A 54 2.33 6.38 9.81
N LYS A 55 1.08 6.80 9.61
CA LYS A 55 -0.11 6.15 10.21
C LYS A 55 -1.10 5.74 9.11
N PRO A 56 -0.73 4.80 8.22
CA PRO A 56 -1.65 4.34 7.19
C PRO A 56 -2.80 3.54 7.81
N ASP A 57 -4.02 3.77 7.33
CA ASP A 57 -5.15 2.87 7.56
C ASP A 57 -4.98 1.66 6.63
N LEU A 58 -4.25 0.63 7.09
CA LEU A 58 -3.95 -0.58 6.31
C LEU A 58 -5.11 -1.58 6.40
N ARG A 59 -5.71 -1.89 5.25
CA ARG A 59 -6.76 -2.92 5.12
C ARG A 59 -6.24 -4.14 4.38
N CYS A 60 -6.08 -5.24 5.11
CA CYS A 60 -5.68 -6.53 4.52
C CYS A 60 -6.85 -7.20 3.80
N LEU A 61 -6.59 -7.68 2.59
CA LEU A 61 -7.53 -8.42 1.76
C LEU A 61 -6.89 -9.71 1.24
N THR A 62 -7.71 -10.73 1.04
CA THR A 62 -7.26 -12.00 0.44
C THR A 62 -7.07 -11.88 -1.08
N ARG A 63 -7.83 -11.03 -1.75
CA ARG A 63 -7.76 -10.85 -3.21
C ARG A 63 -7.77 -9.39 -3.60
N ALA A 64 -6.96 -9.05 -4.60
CA ALA A 64 -6.94 -7.71 -5.17
C ALA A 64 -8.28 -7.28 -5.81
N ALA A 65 -9.14 -8.25 -6.18
CA ALA A 65 -10.46 -7.97 -6.73
C ALA A 65 -11.42 -7.35 -5.71
N ASP A 66 -11.18 -7.56 -4.42
CA ASP A 66 -12.04 -7.10 -3.32
C ASP A 66 -11.68 -5.66 -2.87
N ALA A 67 -10.66 -5.06 -3.49
CA ALA A 67 -10.16 -3.74 -3.14
C ALA A 67 -11.12 -2.61 -3.53
N ALA A 68 -11.24 -1.63 -2.64
CA ALA A 68 -12.02 -0.40 -2.82
C ALA A 68 -11.18 0.83 -2.50
N TRP A 69 -11.48 1.95 -3.16
CA TRP A 69 -10.75 3.23 -3.00
C TRP A 69 -11.73 4.39 -2.72
N ASN A 70 -12.69 4.15 -1.83
CA ASN A 70 -13.76 5.08 -1.49
C ASN A 70 -13.55 5.81 -0.15
N ASP A 71 -12.70 5.29 0.74
CA ASP A 71 -12.52 5.78 2.11
C ASP A 71 -11.07 6.20 2.44
N GLY A 72 -10.16 6.12 1.46
CA GLY A 72 -8.76 6.54 1.63
C GLY A 72 -7.86 5.51 2.31
N ALA A 73 -8.42 4.37 2.74
CA ALA A 73 -7.66 3.25 3.29
C ALA A 73 -6.64 2.72 2.27
N LEU A 74 -5.48 2.30 2.76
CA LEU A 74 -4.45 1.67 1.96
C LEU A 74 -4.68 0.15 1.96
N THR A 75 -4.97 -0.39 0.78
CA THR A 75 -5.19 -1.83 0.64
C THR A 75 -3.87 -2.59 0.60
N LEU A 76 -3.80 -3.70 1.34
CA LEU A 76 -2.72 -4.68 1.33
C LEU A 76 -3.28 -6.05 0.94
N VAL A 77 -2.60 -6.76 0.05
CA VAL A 77 -2.80 -8.20 -0.19
C VAL A 77 -1.59 -8.93 0.36
N GLU A 78 -1.80 -9.70 1.43
CA GLU A 78 -0.78 -10.54 2.05
C GLU A 78 -0.40 -11.73 1.15
N ARG A 79 0.85 -12.18 1.29
CA ARG A 79 1.46 -13.30 0.57
C ARG A 79 2.14 -14.24 1.54
#